data_AF-A0A1E5IHP4-F1
#
_entry.id   AF-A0A1E5IHP4-F1
#
_cell.length_a   1.000
_cell.length_b   1.000
_cell.length_c   1.000
_cell.angle_alpha   90.00
_cell.angle_beta   90.00
_cell.angle_gamma   90.00
#
_symmetry.space_group_name_H-M   'P 1'
#
loop_
_entity.id
_entity.type
_entity.pdbx_description
1 polymer ?
#
loop_
_entity_poly.entity_id
_entity_poly.type
_entity_poly.pdbx_seq_one_letter_code
_entity_poly.pdbx_strand_id
1 'polypeptide(L)'
;MSTLVVLGTQWGDEGKGKVVHYLAKQADYIVRYQGGNNAGHTLIYENKPFILHLIPSGILFPDKYCLITNGVVVDPKALKEEIAILDKNNISVKKRFFISDQAHIILPYHKLIDGILEEENVKIGTTGRGIGPAYADKVKRIGIRVVDYLEKRCF
;
A
#
# COMPACT_ATOMS: atom_id res chain seq x y z
N MET A 1 4.27 -21.53 15.58
CA MET A 1 3.87 -20.24 14.98
C MET A 1 3.85 -20.44 13.48
N SER A 2 2.73 -20.20 12.80
CA SER A 2 2.61 -20.40 11.35
C SER A 2 2.85 -19.07 10.62
N THR A 3 3.63 -19.08 9.56
CA THR A 3 3.90 -17.89 8.73
C THR A 3 3.95 -18.32 7.28
N LEU A 4 3.19 -17.64 6.43
CA LEU A 4 3.08 -17.93 5.02
C LEU A 4 3.37 -16.66 4.21
N VAL A 5 4.15 -16.80 3.16
CA VAL A 5 4.48 -15.71 2.23
C VAL A 5 3.82 -15.99 0.88
N VAL A 6 3.12 -15.00 0.36
CA VAL A 6 2.59 -14.99 -1.01
C VAL A 6 3.39 -13.98 -1.81
N LEU A 7 4.08 -14.44 -2.86
CA LEU A 7 4.89 -13.62 -3.76
C LEU A 7 4.58 -13.96 -5.22
N GLY A 8 4.88 -13.03 -6.12
CA GLY A 8 4.72 -13.22 -7.56
C GLY A 8 6.01 -13.76 -8.14
N THR A 9 5.92 -14.72 -9.06
CA THR A 9 7.08 -15.33 -9.70
C THR A 9 7.32 -14.77 -11.11
N GLN A 10 6.52 -13.79 -11.54
CA GLN A 10 6.57 -13.16 -12.85
C GLN A 10 6.69 -11.63 -12.69
N TRP A 11 6.14 -10.85 -13.63
CA TRP A 11 6.22 -9.40 -13.65
C TRP A 11 4.91 -8.73 -13.21
N GLY A 12 4.27 -9.25 -12.15
CA GLY A 12 3.02 -8.69 -11.65
C GLY A 12 1.76 -9.36 -12.22
N ASP A 13 0.60 -8.92 -11.73
CA ASP A 13 -0.73 -9.38 -12.15
C ASP A 13 -1.00 -10.89 -12.11
N GLU A 14 -0.24 -11.66 -11.32
CA GLU A 14 -0.40 -13.11 -11.16
C GLU A 14 -1.60 -13.51 -10.27
N GLY A 15 -2.51 -12.58 -9.99
CA GLY A 15 -3.68 -12.84 -9.14
C GLY A 15 -3.38 -12.98 -7.63
N LYS A 16 -2.21 -12.52 -7.18
CA LYS A 16 -1.78 -12.57 -5.76
C LYS A 16 -2.85 -12.09 -4.78
N GLY A 17 -3.52 -10.98 -5.10
CA GLY A 17 -4.55 -10.41 -4.23
C GLY A 17 -5.72 -11.36 -3.95
N LYS A 18 -6.12 -12.18 -4.94
CA LYS A 18 -7.16 -13.20 -4.78
C LYS A 18 -6.68 -14.34 -3.87
N VAL A 19 -5.44 -14.79 -4.05
CA VAL A 19 -4.81 -15.82 -3.21
C VAL A 19 -4.69 -15.35 -1.77
N VAL A 20 -4.19 -14.13 -1.55
CA VAL A 20 -4.09 -13.52 -0.21
C VAL A 20 -5.47 -13.38 0.41
N HIS A 21 -6.50 -12.95 -0.33
CA HIS A 21 -7.86 -12.84 0.19
C HIS A 21 -8.46 -14.20 0.58
N TYR A 22 -8.20 -15.25 -0.20
CA TYR A 22 -8.64 -16.61 0.13
C TYR A 22 -7.97 -17.12 1.42
N LEU A 23 -6.65 -16.97 1.53
CA LEU A 23 -5.86 -17.40 2.69
C LEU A 23 -6.13 -16.56 3.94
N ALA A 24 -6.49 -15.29 3.77
CA ALA A 24 -6.77 -14.38 4.88
C ALA A 24 -7.92 -14.87 5.78
N LYS A 25 -8.82 -15.73 5.29
CA LYS A 25 -9.87 -16.36 6.12
C LYS A 25 -9.30 -17.14 7.30
N GLN A 26 -8.12 -17.77 7.12
CA GLN A 26 -7.45 -18.61 8.11
C GLN A 26 -6.28 -17.90 8.82
N ALA A 27 -5.95 -16.68 8.42
CA ALA A 27 -4.89 -15.90 9.06
C ALA A 27 -5.49 -14.95 10.10
N ASP A 28 -4.71 -14.57 11.10
CA ASP A 28 -5.05 -13.48 12.04
C ASP A 28 -4.47 -12.14 11.58
N TYR A 29 -3.29 -12.18 10.96
CA TYR A 29 -2.52 -11.02 10.53
C TYR A 29 -2.24 -11.09 9.02
N ILE A 30 -2.57 -10.01 8.31
CA ILE A 30 -2.31 -9.83 6.89
C ILE A 30 -1.37 -8.65 6.72
N VAL A 31 -0.17 -8.91 6.23
CA VAL A 31 0.94 -7.96 6.27
C VAL A 31 1.40 -7.61 4.86
N ARG A 32 1.47 -6.31 4.56
CA ARG A 32 2.14 -5.80 3.36
C ARG A 32 3.55 -5.35 3.70
N TYR A 33 4.53 -5.92 2.99
CA TYR A 33 5.95 -5.74 3.31
C TYR A 33 6.73 -4.83 2.37
N GLN A 34 6.20 -4.51 1.17
CA GLN A 34 6.89 -3.67 0.18
C GLN A 34 5.90 -2.98 -0.76
N GLY A 35 6.45 -2.12 -1.62
CA GLY A 35 5.72 -1.43 -2.68
C GLY A 35 4.98 -0.21 -2.15
N GLY A 36 3.88 0.16 -2.80
CA GLY A 36 3.00 1.24 -2.37
C GLY A 36 1.63 1.10 -3.01
N ASN A 37 1.00 2.21 -3.36
CA ASN A 37 -0.26 2.23 -4.09
C ASN A 37 -0.12 1.84 -5.57
N ASN A 38 1.05 1.41 -6.05
CA ASN A 38 1.23 0.86 -7.40
C ASN A 38 0.65 -0.55 -7.57
N ALA A 39 0.41 -1.28 -6.47
CA ALA A 39 -0.34 -2.51 -6.53
C ALA A 39 -1.84 -2.21 -6.69
N GLY A 40 -2.56 -3.06 -7.42
CA GLY A 40 -4.01 -3.05 -7.47
C GLY A 40 -4.52 -4.48 -7.47
N HIS A 41 -5.51 -4.77 -6.62
CA HIS A 41 -6.17 -6.07 -6.67
C HIS A 41 -7.67 -5.90 -6.54
N THR A 42 -8.38 -6.42 -7.54
CA THR A 42 -9.83 -6.47 -7.56
C THR A 42 -10.29 -7.73 -6.85
N LEU A 43 -11.12 -7.54 -5.83
CA LEU A 43 -11.72 -8.58 -5.01
C LEU A 43 -13.23 -8.53 -5.13
N ILE A 44 -13.88 -9.67 -5.00
CA ILE A 44 -15.33 -9.75 -4.81
C ILE A 44 -15.57 -10.15 -3.37
N TYR A 45 -16.26 -9.31 -2.60
CA TYR A 45 -16.64 -9.57 -1.23
C TYR A 45 -18.12 -9.23 -1.05
N GLU A 46 -18.90 -10.17 -0.52
CA GLU A 46 -20.37 -10.04 -0.41
C GLU A 46 -21.04 -9.59 -1.72
N ASN A 47 -20.63 -10.19 -2.85
CA ASN A 47 -21.09 -9.86 -4.21
C ASN A 47 -20.79 -8.42 -4.68
N LYS A 48 -19.92 -7.68 -3.98
CA LYS A 48 -19.50 -6.32 -4.37
C LYS A 48 -18.02 -6.31 -4.78
N PRO A 49 -17.66 -5.58 -5.85
CA PRO A 49 -16.27 -5.39 -6.22
C PRO A 49 -15.58 -4.37 -5.31
N PHE A 50 -14.39 -4.72 -4.83
CA PHE A 50 -13.48 -3.84 -4.11
C PHE A 50 -12.14 -3.79 -4.84
N ILE A 51 -11.63 -2.58 -5.05
CA ILE A 51 -10.29 -2.37 -5.60
C ILE A 51 -9.44 -1.79 -4.46
N LEU A 52 -8.47 -2.58 -4.01
CA LEU A 52 -7.55 -2.19 -2.94
C LEU A 52 -6.14 -2.00 -3.50
N HIS A 53 -5.47 -0.97 -3.00
CA HIS A 53 -4.16 -0.52 -3.47
C HIS A 53 -3.09 -0.62 -2.40
N LEU A 54 -3.26 0.06 -1.25
CA LEU A 54 -2.35 0.03 -0.12
C LEU A 54 -2.83 -0.94 0.96
N ILE A 55 -4.12 -0.91 1.25
CA ILE A 55 -4.68 -1.66 2.38
C ILE A 55 -4.67 -3.16 2.05
N PRO A 56 -4.16 -4.03 2.95
CA PRO A 56 -4.20 -5.47 2.73
C PRO A 56 -5.63 -6.01 2.54
N SER A 57 -5.80 -7.01 1.67
CA SER A 57 -7.11 -7.61 1.34
C SER A 57 -7.85 -8.25 2.51
N GLY A 58 -7.13 -8.60 3.57
CA GLY A 58 -7.70 -9.08 4.83
C GLY A 58 -8.64 -8.07 5.49
N ILE A 59 -8.58 -6.79 5.09
CA ILE A 59 -9.44 -5.74 5.65
C ILE A 59 -10.91 -6.02 5.36
N LEU A 60 -11.27 -6.88 4.42
CA LEU A 60 -12.67 -7.19 4.17
C LEU A 60 -13.28 -8.09 5.26
N PHE A 61 -12.46 -8.76 6.07
CA PHE A 61 -12.90 -9.62 7.16
C PHE A 61 -12.80 -8.90 8.52
N PRO A 62 -13.87 -8.85 9.34
CA PRO A 62 -13.94 -8.01 10.53
C PRO A 62 -12.99 -8.42 11.67
N ASP A 63 -12.64 -9.70 11.75
CA ASP A 63 -11.82 -10.32 12.81
C ASP A 63 -10.32 -10.28 12.52
N LYS A 64 -9.89 -9.60 11.45
CA LYS A 64 -8.51 -9.66 10.93
C LYS A 64 -7.74 -8.38 11.13
N TYR A 65 -6.45 -8.52 11.45
CA TYR A 65 -5.50 -7.43 11.58
C TYR A 65 -4.73 -7.22 10.27
N CYS A 66 -4.69 -5.98 9.78
CA CYS A 66 -4.03 -5.59 8.55
C CYS A 66 -2.87 -4.63 8.86
N LEU A 67 -1.69 -4.92 8.34
CA LEU A 67 -0.48 -4.17 8.66
C LEU A 67 0.24 -3.70 7.41
N ILE A 68 0.67 -2.45 7.42
CA ILE A 68 1.67 -1.90 6.52
C ILE A 68 2.99 -1.78 7.29
N THR A 69 4.04 -2.44 6.81
CA THR A 69 5.36 -2.41 7.44
C THR A 69 6.22 -1.23 6.95
N ASN A 70 7.40 -1.06 7.55
CA ASN A 70 8.41 -0.06 7.20
C ASN A 70 8.98 -0.20 5.77
N GLY A 71 8.77 -1.35 5.12
CA GLY A 71 9.19 -1.59 3.75
C GLY A 71 8.32 -0.90 2.71
N VAL A 72 7.13 -0.41 3.07
CA VAL A 72 6.15 0.20 2.15
C VAL A 72 6.36 1.72 2.05
N VAL A 73 6.10 2.28 0.87
CA VAL A 73 5.93 3.72 0.63
C VAL A 73 4.44 4.06 0.58
N VAL A 74 4.00 4.97 1.46
CA VAL A 74 2.59 5.27 1.72
C VAL A 74 2.25 6.64 1.15
N ASP A 75 1.30 6.69 0.23
CA ASP A 75 0.68 7.92 -0.23
C ASP A 75 -0.52 8.26 0.68
N PRO A 76 -0.45 9.32 1.51
CA PRO A 76 -1.51 9.65 2.46
C PRO A 76 -2.83 9.99 1.76
N LYS A 77 -2.77 10.58 0.56
CA LYS A 77 -3.97 10.93 -0.22
C LYS A 77 -4.65 9.66 -0.72
N ALA A 78 -3.89 8.78 -1.37
CA ALA A 78 -4.44 7.52 -1.88
C ALA A 78 -4.96 6.63 -0.73
N LEU A 79 -4.26 6.59 0.39
CA LEU A 79 -4.72 5.86 1.57
C LEU A 79 -6.04 6.42 2.11
N LYS A 80 -6.17 7.75 2.22
CA LYS A 80 -7.41 8.40 2.67
C LYS A 80 -8.58 8.10 1.75
N GLU A 81 -8.35 8.12 0.44
CA GLU A 81 -9.36 7.76 -0.57
C GLU A 81 -9.80 6.30 -0.43
N GLU A 82 -8.86 5.38 -0.22
CA GLU A 82 -9.14 3.96 -0.02
C GLU A 82 -9.93 3.70 1.28
N ILE A 83 -9.58 4.36 2.38
CA ILE A 83 -10.34 4.30 3.64
C ILE A 83 -11.77 4.82 3.43
N ALA A 84 -11.95 5.92 2.69
CA ALA A 84 -13.28 6.45 2.42
C ALA A 84 -14.16 5.49 1.60
N ILE A 85 -13.58 4.71 0.69
CA ILE A 85 -14.29 3.65 -0.05
C ILE A 85 -14.74 2.53 0.90
N LEU A 86 -13.86 2.11 1.83
CA LEU A 86 -14.20 1.10 2.83
C LEU A 86 -15.30 1.58 3.79
N ASP A 87 -15.18 2.81 4.30
CA ASP A 87 -16.18 3.41 5.21
C ASP A 87 -17.56 3.53 4.54
N LYS A 88 -17.62 3.93 3.27
CA LYS A 88 -18.87 3.95 2.48
C LYS A 88 -19.55 2.59 2.35
N ASN A 89 -18.78 1.52 2.47
CA ASN A 89 -19.27 0.14 2.44
C ASN A 89 -19.42 -0.48 3.84
N ASN A 90 -19.40 0.34 4.90
CA ASN A 90 -19.50 -0.09 6.30
C ASN A 90 -18.35 -1.00 6.76
N ILE A 91 -17.19 -0.92 6.12
CA ILE A 91 -16.00 -1.69 6.49
C ILE A 91 -15.08 -0.78 7.33
N SER A 92 -15.20 -0.89 8.65
CA SER A 92 -14.38 -0.10 9.59
C SER A 92 -12.92 -0.51 9.52
N VAL A 93 -11.97 0.42 9.41
CA VAL A 93 -10.52 0.15 9.55
C VAL A 93 -10.01 0.31 10.99
N LYS A 94 -10.84 0.83 11.90
CA LYS A 94 -10.44 1.21 13.26
C LYS A 94 -10.02 -0.01 14.07
N LYS A 95 -8.96 0.15 14.88
CA LYS A 95 -8.39 -0.87 15.80
C LYS A 95 -7.89 -2.15 15.13
N ARG A 96 -7.82 -2.20 13.79
CA ARG A 96 -7.35 -3.38 13.07
C ARG A 96 -6.45 -3.10 11.88
N PHE A 97 -6.41 -1.87 11.41
CA PHE A 97 -5.45 -1.44 10.42
C PHE A 97 -4.34 -0.63 11.07
N PHE A 98 -3.10 -1.06 10.85
CA PHE A 98 -1.90 -0.45 11.44
C PHE A 98 -0.88 -0.12 10.36
N ILE A 99 -0.18 1.00 10.54
CA ILE A 99 0.88 1.45 9.65
C ILE A 99 2.12 1.66 10.51
N SER A 100 3.24 1.10 10.07
CA SER A 100 4.52 1.35 10.70
C SER A 100 4.86 2.84 10.61
N ASP A 101 5.23 3.40 11.75
CA ASP A 101 5.81 4.73 11.92
C ASP A 101 7.08 4.96 11.08
N GLN A 102 7.81 3.88 10.72
CA GLN A 102 9.00 3.90 9.87
C GLN A 102 8.72 3.77 8.36
N ALA A 103 7.47 3.55 7.94
CA ALA A 103 7.11 3.57 6.52
C ALA A 103 7.36 4.97 5.94
N HIS A 104 7.79 5.04 4.68
CA HIS A 104 8.10 6.31 4.02
C HIS A 104 6.86 6.92 3.37
N ILE A 105 6.79 8.25 3.28
CA ILE A 105 5.65 8.97 2.72
C ILE A 105 5.91 9.35 1.27
N ILE A 106 4.92 9.08 0.41
CA ILE A 106 4.88 9.62 -0.94
C ILE A 106 4.24 11.01 -0.90
N LEU A 107 5.02 12.02 -1.28
CA LEU A 107 4.60 13.41 -1.40
C LEU A 107 4.33 13.80 -2.86
N PRO A 108 3.63 14.93 -3.11
CA PRO A 108 3.28 15.35 -4.47
C PRO A 108 4.49 15.47 -5.42
N TYR A 109 5.65 15.93 -4.92
CA TYR A 109 6.85 16.07 -5.74
C TYR A 109 7.39 14.72 -6.23
N HIS A 110 7.19 13.62 -5.50
CA HIS A 110 7.60 12.30 -5.98
C HIS A 110 6.86 11.91 -7.25
N LYS A 111 5.56 12.22 -7.34
CA LYS A 111 4.75 11.93 -8.54
C LYS A 111 5.16 12.80 -9.71
N LEU A 112 5.48 14.07 -9.44
CA LEU A 112 5.99 14.98 -10.45
C LEU A 112 7.32 14.49 -11.02
N ILE A 113 8.27 14.12 -10.15
CA ILE A 113 9.57 13.58 -10.57
C ILE A 113 9.38 12.28 -11.37
N ASP A 114 8.53 11.36 -10.91
CA ASP A 114 8.22 10.10 -11.61
C ASP A 114 7.69 10.37 -13.03
N GLY A 115 6.78 11.34 -13.17
CA GLY A 115 6.25 11.76 -14.48
C GLY A 115 7.31 12.36 -15.40
N ILE A 116 8.17 13.26 -14.87
CA ILE A 116 9.26 13.89 -15.65
C ILE A 116 10.25 12.82 -16.14
N LEU A 117 10.63 11.86 -15.29
CA LEU A 117 11.55 10.79 -15.68
C LEU A 117 10.96 9.90 -16.79
N GLU A 118 9.63 9.72 -16.81
CA GLU A 118 8.93 9.02 -17.88
C GLU A 118 8.74 9.85 -19.16
N GLU A 119 9.14 11.12 -19.19
CA GLU A 119 9.18 11.94 -20.41
C GLU A 119 10.52 11.85 -21.14
N GLU A 120 11.56 11.31 -20.50
CA GLU A 120 12.89 11.15 -21.09
C GLU A 120 12.92 10.11 -22.23
N ASN A 121 14.00 10.10 -23.00
CA ASN A 121 14.15 9.26 -24.21
C ASN A 121 14.05 7.75 -23.91
N VAL A 122 14.41 7.31 -22.70
CA VAL A 122 14.31 5.90 -22.26
C VAL A 122 13.37 5.83 -21.07
N LYS A 123 12.18 5.25 -21.30
CA LYS A 123 11.10 5.15 -20.33
C LYS A 123 11.03 3.74 -19.74
N ILE A 124 10.59 3.63 -18.50
CA ILE A 124 10.41 2.33 -17.82
C ILE A 124 8.95 1.85 -17.97
N GLY A 125 7.98 2.78 -18.06
CA GLY A 125 6.56 2.46 -17.96
C GLY A 125 6.10 2.40 -16.50
N THR A 126 6.46 3.41 -15.69
CA THR A 126 6.09 3.43 -14.28
C THR A 126 4.59 3.66 -14.09
N THR A 127 4.11 3.44 -12.86
CA THR A 127 2.69 3.72 -12.54
C THR A 127 2.41 5.21 -12.33
N GLY A 128 3.42 6.09 -12.40
CA GLY A 128 3.31 7.53 -12.15
C GLY A 128 2.89 7.87 -10.71
N ARG A 129 2.95 6.90 -9.78
CA ARG A 129 2.51 7.08 -8.39
C ARG A 129 3.62 7.56 -7.46
N GLY A 130 4.83 7.81 -7.96
CA GLY A 130 5.95 8.32 -7.17
C GLY A 130 6.67 7.25 -6.36
N ILE A 131 6.55 5.97 -6.74
CA ILE A 131 7.14 4.85 -6.01
C ILE A 131 8.67 4.92 -6.05
N GLY A 132 9.23 5.03 -7.26
CA GLY A 132 10.67 5.09 -7.47
C GLY A 132 11.31 6.26 -6.73
N PRO A 133 10.85 7.50 -6.94
CA PRO A 133 11.36 8.67 -6.22
C PRO A 133 11.26 8.56 -4.69
N ALA A 134 10.15 8.02 -4.14
CA ALA A 134 10.04 7.83 -2.70
C ALA A 134 11.05 6.81 -2.14
N TYR A 135 11.32 5.72 -2.88
CA TYR A 135 12.41 4.80 -2.51
C TYR A 135 13.79 5.44 -2.68
N ALA A 136 13.99 6.30 -3.68
CA ALA A 136 15.25 7.03 -3.84
C ALA A 136 15.53 7.94 -2.63
N ASP A 137 14.52 8.67 -2.15
CA ASP A 137 14.63 9.51 -0.95
C ASP A 137 14.92 8.67 0.31
N LYS A 138 14.29 7.50 0.43
CA LYS A 138 14.59 6.51 1.48
C LYS A 138 16.07 6.10 1.47
N VAL A 139 16.59 5.70 0.32
CA VAL A 139 18.00 5.25 0.18
C VAL A 139 18.98 6.41 0.39
N LYS A 140 18.63 7.61 -0.08
CA LYS A 140 19.40 8.84 0.14
C LYS A 140 19.37 9.34 1.59
N ARG A 141 18.48 8.79 2.43
CA ARG A 141 18.26 9.18 3.84
C ARG A 141 17.73 10.61 3.99
N ILE A 142 16.97 11.07 3.01
CA ILE A 142 16.30 12.38 3.01
C ILE A 142 14.77 12.27 3.02
N GLY A 143 14.24 11.05 2.90
CA GLY A 143 12.81 10.80 2.86
C GLY A 143 12.12 11.00 4.20
N ILE A 144 10.90 11.52 4.13
CA ILE A 144 10.00 11.68 5.28
C ILE A 144 9.31 10.36 5.59
N ARG A 145 9.31 9.95 6.86
CA ARG A 145 8.58 8.77 7.33
C ARG A 145 7.24 9.15 7.97
N VAL A 146 6.40 8.16 8.24
CA VAL A 146 5.10 8.36 8.92
C VAL A 146 5.28 9.08 10.26
N VAL A 147 6.27 8.70 11.06
CA VAL A 147 6.56 9.35 12.35
C VAL A 147 6.88 10.84 12.17
N ASP A 148 7.65 11.18 11.14
CA ASP A 148 8.05 12.55 10.85
C ASP A 148 6.85 13.35 10.30
N TYR A 149 6.04 12.73 9.43
CA TYR A 149 4.85 13.34 8.80
C TYR A 149 3.73 13.68 9.80
N LEU A 150 3.63 12.94 10.89
CA LEU A 150 2.64 13.20 11.95
C LEU A 150 3.11 14.28 12.94
N GLU A 151 4.40 14.63 12.94
CA GLU A 151 4.98 15.62 13.85
C GLU A 151 5.07 16.99 13.19
N LYS A 152 4.26 17.94 13.66
CA LYS A 152 4.20 19.30 13.10
C LYS A 152 5.53 20.03 13.19
N ARG A 153 6.35 19.75 14.21
CA ARG A 153 7.65 20.42 14.41
C ARG A 153 8.70 20.05 13.38
N CYS A 154 8.49 19.00 12.60
CA CYS A 154 9.40 18.60 11.53
C CYS A 154 9.28 19.47 10.27
N PHE A 155 8.28 20.37 10.20
CA PHE A 155 7.97 21.25 9.07
C PHE A 155 7.83 22.71 9.50
#